data_AF-A0A9D4MHE5-F1
#
_entry.id   AF-A0A9D4MHE5-F1
#
_cell.length_a   1.000
_cell.length_b   1.000
_cell.length_c   1.000
_cell.angle_alpha   90.00
_cell.angle_beta   90.00
_cell.angle_gamma   90.00
#
_symmetry.space_group_name_H-M   'P 1'
#
loop_
_entity.id
_entity.type
_entity.pdbx_description
1 polymer ?
#
loop_
_entity_poly.entity_id
_entity_poly.type
_entity_poly.pdbx_seq_one_letter_code
_entity_poly.pdbx_strand_id
1 'polypeptide(L)' 'MGLAIEAVRSKAMSKRKATMTIDMPRTTLSDNLSGRIPEARTRPGPATIL' A
#
# COMPACT_ATOMS: atom_id res chain seq x y z
N MET A 1 -4.94 -7.64 7.35
CA MET A 1 -4.07 -6.62 6.73
C MET A 1 -4.56 -5.17 6.92
N GLY A 2 -5.86 -4.88 6.97
CA GLY A 2 -6.36 -3.49 7.10
C GLY A 2 -6.05 -2.75 8.41
N LEU A 3 -6.03 -3.46 9.56
CA LEU A 3 -5.90 -2.84 10.88
C LEU A 3 -4.57 -2.10 11.13
N ALA A 4 -3.46 -2.60 10.57
CA ALA A 4 -2.15 -1.97 10.78
C ALA A 4 -1.99 -0.69 9.94
N ILE A 5 -2.60 -0.62 8.76
CA ILE A 5 -2.57 0.59 7.91
C ILE A 5 -3.43 1.67 8.56
N GLU A 6 -4.61 1.32 9.08
CA GLU A 6 -5.45 2.25 9.83
C GLU A 6 -4.78 2.75 11.12
N ALA A 7 -4.11 1.87 11.87
CA ALA A 7 -3.38 2.25 13.08
C ALA A 7 -2.21 3.22 12.78
N VAL A 8 -1.56 3.09 11.62
CA VAL A 8 -0.54 4.06 11.20
C VAL A 8 -1.17 5.36 10.72
N ARG A 9 -2.31 5.29 10.01
CA ARG A 9 -3.07 6.47 9.56
C ARG A 9 -3.58 7.30 10.74
N SER A 10 -4.05 6.65 11.81
CA SER A 10 -4.52 7.30 13.05
C SER A 10 -3.39 7.75 13.98
N LYS A 11 -2.12 7.61 13.57
CA LYS A 11 -0.91 7.86 14.39
C LYS A 11 -0.82 7.01 15.67
N ALA A 12 -1.67 6.01 15.84
CA ALA A 12 -1.61 5.05 16.95
C ALA A 12 -0.39 4.11 16.84
N MET A 13 0.18 3.97 15.64
CA MET A 13 1.31 3.09 15.37
C MET A 13 2.34 3.75 14.43
N SER A 14 3.64 3.54 14.68
CA SER A 14 4.69 4.00 13.79
C SER A 14 4.85 3.07 12.57
N LYS A 15 5.27 3.64 11.43
CA LYS A 15 5.52 2.86 10.20
C LYS A 15 6.45 1.66 10.41
N ARG A 16 7.47 1.83 11.27
CA ARG A 16 8.43 0.76 11.60
C ARG A 16 7.75 -0.40 12.33
N LYS A 17 6.90 -0.08 13.33
CA LYS A 17 6.15 -1.09 14.08
C LYS A 17 5.16 -1.82 13.17
N ALA A 18 4.45 -1.10 12.31
CA ALA A 18 3.56 -1.71 11.33
C ALA A 18 4.32 -2.64 10.36
N THR A 19 5.45 -2.23 9.80
CA THR A 19 6.28 -3.09 8.94
C THR A 19 6.64 -4.40 9.62
N MET A 20 6.99 -4.39 10.91
CA MET A 20 7.28 -5.62 11.65
C MET A 20 6.03 -6.45 11.98
N THR A 21 4.89 -5.81 12.20
CA THR A 21 3.65 -6.50 12.58
C THR A 21 2.96 -7.19 11.42
N ILE A 22 3.00 -6.59 10.22
CA ILE A 22 2.34 -7.14 9.03
C ILE A 22 3.31 -7.63 7.95
N ASP A 23 4.60 -7.72 8.30
CA ASP A 23 5.70 -8.11 7.40
C ASP A 23 5.63 -7.40 6.04
N MET A 24 5.30 -6.09 6.09
CA MET A 24 5.07 -5.27 4.90
C MET A 24 6.21 -4.27 4.71
N PRO A 25 6.88 -4.25 3.55
CA PRO A 25 7.91 -3.28 3.26
C PRO A 25 7.43 -1.85 3.49
N ARG A 26 8.31 -1.04 4.07
CA ARG A 26 7.99 0.35 4.44
C ARG A 26 7.58 1.21 3.24
N THR A 27 8.08 0.88 2.04
CA THR A 27 7.68 1.48 0.76
C THR A 27 6.22 1.17 0.45
N THR A 28 5.84 -0.11 0.42
CA THR A 28 4.47 -0.59 0.24
C THR A 28 3.51 0.01 1.28
N LEU A 29 3.94 0.09 2.54
CA LEU A 29 3.16 0.72 3.60
C LEU A 29 2.94 2.22 3.34
N SER A 30 3.99 2.95 2.92
CA SER A 30 3.88 4.37 2.55
C SER A 30 2.95 4.58 1.36
N ASP A 31 3.02 3.73 0.33
CA ASP A 31 2.15 3.82 -0.85
C ASP A 31 0.67 3.67 -0.44
N ASN A 32 0.35 2.63 0.34
CA ASN A 32 -1.00 2.43 0.89
C ASN A 32 -1.47 3.59 1.78
N LEU A 33 -0.59 4.17 2.60
CA LEU A 33 -0.92 5.30 3.46
C LEU A 33 -1.18 6.58 2.67
N SER A 34 -0.41 6.80 1.60
CA SER A 34 -0.57 7.97 0.73
C SER A 34 -1.86 7.94 -0.09
N GLY A 35 -2.62 6.84 -0.05
CA GLY A 35 -3.79 6.66 -0.91
C GLY A 35 -3.42 6.46 -2.38
N ARG A 36 -2.12 6.35 -2.70
CA ARG A 36 -1.66 5.70 -3.92
C ARG A 36 -1.98 4.23 -3.76
N ILE A 37 -3.21 3.86 -4.12
CA ILE A 37 -3.45 2.55 -4.70
C ILE A 37 -2.43 2.49 -5.84
N PRO A 38 -1.38 1.64 -5.80
CA PRO A 38 -0.65 1.39 -7.01
C PRO A 38 -1.74 0.92 -7.95
N GLU A 39 -2.07 1.71 -8.98
CA GLU A 39 -2.89 1.21 -10.06
C GLU A 39 -2.27 -0.13 -10.35
N ALA A 40 -3.02 -1.18 -10.02
CA ALA A 40 -2.61 -2.51 -10.37
C ALA A 40 -2.21 -2.35 -11.83
N ARG A 41 -1.04 -2.86 -12.18
CA ARG A 41 -0.67 -3.02 -13.57
C ARG A 41 -1.65 -4.02 -14.19
N THR A 42 -2.94 -3.72 -14.22
CA THR A 42 -3.82 -3.94 -15.34
C THR A 42 -3.13 -3.23 -16.48
N ARG A 43 -2.11 -3.90 -17.04
CA ARG A 43 -1.76 -3.71 -18.44
C ARG A 43 -3.10 -3.72 -19.16
N PRO A 44 -3.48 -2.70 -19.95
CA PRO A 44 -4.06 -3.07 -21.22
C PRO A 44 -2.99 -3.97 -21.86
N GLY A 45 -3.28 -5.26 -21.99
CA GLY A 45 -2.75 -6.00 -23.15
C GLY A 45 -2.99 -5.15 -24.41
N PRO A 46 -2.15 -5.32 -25.44
CA PRO A 46 -1.91 -4.30 -26.46
C PRO A 46 -3.23 -3.73 -26.98
N ALA A 47 -3.40 -2.41 -26.90
CA ALA A 47 -4.44 -1.74 -27.65
C ALA A 47 -4.06 -1.78 -29.15
N THR A 48 -4.16 -2.97 -29.75
CA THR A 48 -4.40 -3.13 -31.18
C THR A 48 -5.90 -3.13 -31.36
N ILE A 49 -6.47 -1.93 -31.55
CA ILE A 49 -7.76 -1.63 -32.21
C ILE A 49 -7.61 -0.15 -32.59
N LEU A 50 -7.42 0.33 -33.82
CA LEU A 50 -7.55 -0.13 -35.21
C LEU A 50 -6.38 0.45 -36.02
#